data_AF-A0A3B9SSE1-F1
#
_entry.id   AF-A0A3B9SSE1-F1
#
_cell.length_a   1.000
_cell.length_b   1.000
_cell.length_c   1.000
_cell.angle_alpha   90.00
_cell.angle_beta   90.00
_cell.angle_gamma   90.00
#
_symmetry.space_group_name_H-M   'P 1'
#
loop_
_entity.id
_entity.type
_entity.pdbx_description
1 polymer ?
#
loop_
_entity_poly.entity_id
_entity_poly.type
_entity_poly.pdbx_seq_one_letter_code
_entity_poly.pdbx_strand_id
1 'polypeptide(L)'
;MFLEKTINEISGLDEEAMKLAQERLDSLIKPPGSLGRLEEIAVQLAGIAGQARPEIGKKAVIVMAADHGVVAEGVSAAPPEITAQMLPAFLQGVAGIGVLAHQAEAQLVVVDIGVAVPVTCPGVVNKKIRAGSGNIAKGPAMTRNEAVQALETGINIAREEIKKGATLLATGDMGIGNTTPSSAVFAALSGYQVEKIT
;
A
#
# COMPACT_ATOMS: atom_id res chain seq x y z
N MET A 1 22.28 1.21 -4.83
CA MET A 1 21.21 0.28 -5.29
C MET A 1 19.95 1.08 -5.62
N PHE A 2 18.95 0.50 -6.32
CA PHE A 2 17.75 1.25 -6.73
C PHE A 2 16.95 1.74 -5.53
N LEU A 3 16.79 0.90 -4.50
CA LEU A 3 16.19 1.26 -3.21
C LEU A 3 16.86 2.49 -2.57
N GLU A 4 18.19 2.49 -2.43
CA GLU A 4 18.93 3.60 -1.81
C GLU A 4 18.75 4.90 -2.59
N LYS A 5 18.77 4.83 -3.93
CA LYS A 5 18.53 6.00 -4.77
C LYS A 5 17.13 6.56 -4.52
N THR A 6 16.11 5.71 -4.46
CA THR A 6 14.74 6.15 -4.16
C THR A 6 14.63 6.77 -2.77
N ILE A 7 15.27 6.19 -1.75
CA ILE A 7 15.29 6.76 -0.39
C ILE A 7 15.88 8.17 -0.40
N ASN A 8 17.00 8.37 -1.10
CA ASN A 8 17.66 9.68 -1.18
C ASN A 8 16.88 10.74 -1.99
N GLU A 9 15.88 10.32 -2.80
CA GLU A 9 14.99 11.21 -3.54
C GLU A 9 13.77 11.67 -2.71
N ILE A 10 13.50 11.04 -1.56
CA ILE A 10 12.42 11.45 -0.66
C ILE A 10 12.82 12.76 0.03
N SER A 11 12.01 13.80 -0.17
CA SER A 11 12.21 15.13 0.40
C SER A 11 11.05 15.49 1.34
N GLY A 12 11.24 16.56 2.11
CA GLY A 12 10.18 17.16 2.92
C GLY A 12 9.07 17.77 2.07
N LEU A 13 7.99 18.18 2.72
CA LEU A 13 6.91 18.91 2.07
C LEU A 13 7.38 20.31 1.66
N ASP A 14 6.80 20.85 0.58
CA ASP A 14 7.02 22.24 0.16
C ASP A 14 6.25 23.21 1.09
N GLU A 15 6.99 23.85 2.01
CA GLU A 15 6.43 24.76 3.00
C GLU A 15 5.79 26.02 2.39
N GLU A 16 6.31 26.52 1.27
CA GLU A 16 5.75 27.71 0.63
C GLU A 16 4.43 27.36 -0.08
N ALA A 17 4.36 26.21 -0.75
CA ALA A 17 3.12 25.72 -1.33
C ALA A 17 2.05 25.49 -0.25
N MET A 18 2.44 24.92 0.91
CA MET A 18 1.55 24.74 2.06
C MET A 18 1.02 26.09 2.59
N LYS A 19 1.90 27.07 2.76
CA LYS A 19 1.55 28.42 3.22
C LYS A 19 0.57 29.09 2.27
N LEU A 20 0.86 29.09 0.96
CA LEU A 20 -0.01 29.66 -0.07
C LEU A 20 -1.37 28.96 -0.13
N ALA A 21 -1.42 27.64 0.10
CA ALA A 21 -2.67 26.89 0.19
C ALA A 21 -3.50 27.32 1.42
N GLN A 22 -2.85 27.50 2.59
CA GLN A 22 -3.51 27.96 3.81
C GLN A 22 -4.06 29.38 3.67
N GLU A 23 -3.26 30.33 3.17
CA GLU A 23 -3.69 31.72 2.94
C GLU A 23 -4.93 31.78 2.03
N ARG A 24 -4.95 30.93 0.99
CA ARG A 24 -6.10 30.77 0.12
C ARG A 24 -7.31 30.22 0.86
N LEU A 25 -7.14 29.15 1.66
CA LEU A 25 -8.25 28.53 2.40
C LEU A 25 -8.88 29.52 3.38
N ASP A 26 -8.07 30.36 4.01
CA ASP A 26 -8.52 31.40 4.93
C ASP A 26 -9.24 32.56 4.22
N SER A 27 -8.98 32.76 2.93
CA SER A 27 -9.66 33.77 2.10
C SER A 27 -11.02 33.30 1.54
N LEU A 28 -11.42 32.05 1.77
CA LEU A 28 -12.70 31.52 1.28
C LEU A 28 -13.86 32.02 2.14
N ILE A 29 -15.08 32.01 1.58
CA ILE A 29 -16.31 32.40 2.28
C ILE A 29 -16.71 31.29 3.27
N LYS A 30 -15.97 31.21 4.38
CA LYS A 30 -16.18 30.31 5.52
C LYS A 30 -15.48 30.90 6.75
N PRO A 31 -15.92 30.60 7.98
CA PRO A 31 -15.10 30.90 9.16
C PRO A 31 -13.74 30.19 9.05
N PRO A 32 -12.62 30.83 9.42
CA PRO A 32 -11.31 30.17 9.41
C PRO A 32 -11.32 28.84 10.16
N GLY A 33 -10.75 27.80 9.56
CA GLY A 33 -10.70 26.45 10.12
C GLY A 33 -12.03 25.68 10.20
N SER A 34 -13.15 26.21 9.69
CA SER A 34 -14.46 25.58 9.86
C SER A 34 -14.63 24.23 9.16
N LEU A 35 -13.74 23.88 8.21
CA LEU A 35 -13.77 22.57 7.54
C LEU A 35 -12.79 21.55 8.17
N GLY A 36 -12.09 21.94 9.25
CA GLY A 36 -11.24 21.06 10.06
C GLY A 36 -10.23 20.26 9.24
N ARG A 37 -10.27 18.93 9.38
CA ARG A 37 -9.35 18.00 8.70
C ARG A 37 -9.31 18.14 7.18
N LEU A 38 -10.38 18.65 6.55
CA LEU A 38 -10.38 18.85 5.11
C LEU A 38 -9.39 19.95 4.68
N GLU A 39 -9.21 20.98 5.51
CA GLU A 39 -8.20 22.03 5.27
C GLU A 39 -6.79 21.47 5.48
N GLU A 40 -6.60 20.70 6.55
CA GLU A 40 -5.32 20.02 6.84
C GLU A 40 -4.87 19.13 5.67
N ILE A 41 -5.78 18.33 5.11
CA ILE A 41 -5.50 17.47 3.96
C ILE A 41 -5.17 18.30 2.72
N ALA A 42 -5.92 19.38 2.46
CA ALA A 42 -5.67 20.23 1.29
C ALA A 42 -4.30 20.90 1.35
N VAL A 43 -3.90 21.41 2.52
CA VAL A 43 -2.56 21.99 2.74
C VAL A 43 -1.47 20.93 2.60
N GLN A 44 -1.66 19.74 3.19
CA GLN A 44 -0.70 18.65 3.05
C GLN A 44 -0.50 18.23 1.59
N LEU A 45 -1.58 18.10 0.82
CA LEU A 45 -1.50 17.78 -0.62
C LEU A 45 -0.77 18.85 -1.41
N ALA A 46 -0.94 20.14 -1.06
CA ALA A 46 -0.19 21.22 -1.68
C ALA A 46 1.32 21.10 -1.43
N GLY A 47 1.71 20.75 -0.20
CA GLY A 47 3.11 20.48 0.16
C GLY A 47 3.69 19.25 -0.53
N ILE A 48 2.92 18.18 -0.71
CA ILE A 48 3.35 16.98 -1.45
C ILE A 48 3.56 17.30 -2.93
N ALA A 49 2.66 18.11 -3.52
CA ALA A 49 2.70 18.43 -4.95
C ALA A 49 3.64 19.59 -5.31
N GLY A 50 4.13 20.36 -4.32
CA GLY A 50 4.87 21.61 -4.55
C GLY A 50 4.03 22.69 -5.22
N GLN A 51 2.70 22.66 -5.02
CA GLN A 51 1.76 23.56 -5.70
C GLN A 51 0.64 23.95 -4.74
N ALA A 52 0.37 25.24 -4.59
CA ALA A 52 -0.67 25.75 -3.69
C ALA A 52 -2.10 25.23 -4.00
N ARG A 53 -2.32 24.77 -5.23
CA ARG A 53 -3.60 24.25 -5.73
C ARG A 53 -3.33 23.00 -6.58
N PRO A 54 -3.03 21.86 -5.94
CA PRO A 54 -2.69 20.65 -6.68
C PRO A 54 -3.92 20.13 -7.43
N GLU A 55 -3.72 19.69 -8.67
CA GLU A 55 -4.72 18.95 -9.42
C GLU A 55 -4.66 17.47 -9.04
N ILE A 56 -5.81 16.89 -8.68
CA ILE A 56 -5.92 15.46 -8.42
C ILE A 56 -6.21 14.77 -9.76
N GLY A 57 -5.18 14.14 -10.31
CA GLY A 57 -5.26 13.31 -11.51
C GLY A 57 -5.83 11.92 -11.22
N LYS A 58 -5.36 10.91 -11.95
CA LYS A 58 -5.81 9.53 -11.75
C LYS A 58 -5.43 9.04 -10.35
N LYS A 59 -6.19 8.07 -9.86
CA LYS A 59 -5.94 7.39 -8.58
C LYS A 59 -5.65 5.93 -8.88
N ALA A 60 -4.78 5.30 -8.10
CA ALA A 60 -4.58 3.86 -8.18
C ALA A 60 -4.59 3.21 -6.79
N VAL A 61 -5.22 2.05 -6.69
CA VAL A 61 -5.15 1.17 -5.53
C VAL A 61 -4.25 0.00 -5.90
N ILE A 62 -3.13 -0.15 -5.20
CA ILE A 62 -2.15 -1.23 -5.45
C ILE A 62 -2.33 -2.27 -4.35
N VAL A 63 -2.81 -3.46 -4.73
CA VAL A 63 -3.00 -4.61 -3.83
C VAL A 63 -1.86 -5.60 -4.03
N MET A 64 -1.05 -5.81 -2.99
CA MET A 64 0.03 -6.80 -2.98
C MET A 64 -0.45 -8.11 -2.39
N ALA A 65 -0.39 -9.20 -3.15
CA ALA A 65 -0.82 -10.53 -2.71
C ALA A 65 0.34 -11.49 -2.48
N ALA A 66 0.37 -12.10 -1.29
CA ALA A 66 1.36 -13.10 -0.91
C ALA A 66 0.84 -14.06 0.17
N ASP A 67 1.34 -15.29 0.18
CA ASP A 67 1.06 -16.28 1.23
C ASP A 67 2.14 -16.29 2.30
N HIS A 68 1.77 -16.67 3.52
CA HIS A 68 2.65 -16.65 4.69
C HIS A 68 2.83 -18.03 5.32
N GLY A 69 4.09 -18.46 5.48
CA GLY A 69 4.39 -19.78 6.04
C GLY A 69 3.94 -19.99 7.50
N VAL A 70 3.67 -18.90 8.23
CA VAL A 70 3.17 -18.97 9.62
C VAL A 70 1.73 -19.47 9.72
N VAL A 71 0.98 -19.51 8.61
CA VAL A 71 -0.37 -20.11 8.60
C VAL A 71 -0.35 -21.58 9.02
N ALA A 72 0.79 -22.28 8.83
CA ALA A 72 0.99 -23.64 9.32
C ALA A 72 0.87 -23.78 10.86
N GLU A 73 0.96 -22.67 11.61
CA GLU A 73 0.79 -22.64 13.07
C GLU A 73 -0.67 -22.41 13.50
N GLY A 74 -1.63 -22.41 12.57
CA GLY A 74 -3.06 -22.30 12.88
C GLY A 74 -3.54 -20.89 13.26
N VAL A 75 -2.82 -19.85 12.82
CA VAL A 75 -3.11 -18.43 13.13
C VAL A 75 -4.32 -17.85 12.37
N SER A 76 -4.94 -18.64 11.49
CA SER A 76 -6.08 -18.23 10.67
C SER A 76 -7.10 -19.35 10.55
N ALA A 77 -8.38 -19.01 10.65
CA ALA A 77 -9.48 -19.94 10.38
C ALA A 77 -9.73 -20.16 8.87
N ALA A 78 -9.27 -19.21 8.04
CA ALA A 78 -9.40 -19.26 6.59
C ALA A 78 -8.31 -20.16 5.98
N PRO A 79 -8.64 -21.06 5.02
CA PRO A 79 -7.66 -21.83 4.26
C PRO A 79 -6.69 -20.95 3.43
N PRO A 80 -5.40 -21.30 3.33
CA PRO A 80 -4.41 -20.52 2.57
C PRO A 80 -4.77 -20.29 1.10
N GLU A 81 -5.48 -21.24 0.47
CA GLU A 81 -5.86 -21.19 -0.94
C GLU A 81 -6.75 -19.98 -1.27
N ILE A 82 -7.40 -19.40 -0.26
CA ILE A 82 -8.23 -18.20 -0.41
C ILE A 82 -7.41 -17.02 -0.95
N THR A 83 -6.11 -16.92 -0.63
CA THR A 83 -5.25 -15.85 -1.18
C THR A 83 -5.35 -15.79 -2.70
N ALA A 84 -5.08 -16.90 -3.39
CA ALA A 84 -5.13 -16.99 -4.84
C ALA A 84 -6.55 -16.78 -5.41
N GLN A 85 -7.58 -17.26 -4.71
CA GLN A 85 -8.97 -17.16 -5.14
C GLN A 85 -9.52 -15.72 -5.08
N MET A 86 -8.95 -14.86 -4.22
CA MET A 86 -9.40 -13.47 -4.10
C MET A 86 -8.92 -12.55 -5.24
N LEU A 87 -7.78 -12.86 -5.87
CA LEU A 87 -7.23 -12.05 -6.97
C LEU A 87 -8.23 -11.88 -8.14
N PRO A 88 -8.85 -12.94 -8.70
CA PRO A 88 -9.86 -12.77 -9.73
C PRO A 88 -11.10 -12.02 -9.21
N ALA A 89 -11.50 -12.23 -7.96
CA ALA A 89 -12.64 -11.54 -7.36
C ALA A 89 -12.42 -10.02 -7.26
N PHE A 90 -11.18 -9.58 -6.98
CA PHE A 90 -10.78 -8.17 -7.03
C PHE A 90 -10.95 -7.60 -8.43
N LEU A 91 -10.41 -8.27 -9.45
CA LEU A 91 -10.43 -7.79 -10.84
C LEU A 91 -11.82 -7.83 -11.47
N GLN A 92 -12.68 -8.76 -11.03
CA GLN A 92 -14.09 -8.84 -11.46
C GLN A 92 -14.99 -7.82 -10.74
N GLY A 93 -14.46 -7.08 -9.76
CA GLY A 93 -15.22 -6.07 -9.02
C GLY A 93 -16.25 -6.63 -8.04
N VAL A 94 -16.17 -7.92 -7.70
CA VAL A 94 -17.13 -8.57 -6.78
C VAL A 94 -16.65 -8.59 -5.33
N ALA A 95 -15.35 -8.37 -5.11
CA ALA A 95 -14.79 -8.16 -3.78
C ALA A 95 -14.78 -6.68 -3.39
N GLY A 96 -14.83 -6.40 -2.07
CA GLY A 96 -15.02 -5.05 -1.54
C GLY A 96 -14.06 -4.00 -2.10
N ILE A 97 -12.76 -4.31 -2.24
CA ILE A 97 -11.80 -3.36 -2.81
C ILE A 97 -12.05 -3.06 -4.29
N GLY A 98 -12.58 -4.02 -5.05
CA GLY A 98 -12.99 -3.81 -6.45
C GLY A 98 -14.15 -2.83 -6.56
N VAL A 99 -15.17 -2.99 -5.71
CA VAL A 99 -16.32 -2.07 -5.63
C VAL A 99 -15.89 -0.67 -5.20
N LEU A 100 -15.07 -0.58 -4.14
CA LEU A 100 -14.62 0.71 -3.61
C LEU A 100 -13.66 1.45 -4.54
N ALA A 101 -12.76 0.73 -5.23
CA ALA A 101 -11.88 1.32 -6.23
C ALA A 101 -12.70 1.90 -7.40
N HIS A 102 -13.71 1.16 -7.88
CA HIS A 102 -14.63 1.65 -8.90
C HIS A 102 -15.38 2.91 -8.43
N GLN A 103 -15.95 2.89 -7.22
CA GLN A 103 -16.66 4.04 -6.63
C GLN A 103 -15.75 5.27 -6.46
N ALA A 104 -14.47 5.07 -6.16
CA ALA A 104 -13.49 6.13 -6.00
C ALA A 104 -12.86 6.61 -7.32
N GLU A 105 -13.24 6.00 -8.45
CA GLU A 105 -12.62 6.19 -9.78
C GLU A 105 -11.10 5.94 -9.73
N ALA A 106 -10.70 4.89 -9.02
CA ALA A 106 -9.33 4.47 -8.87
C ALA A 106 -9.03 3.20 -9.67
N GLN A 107 -7.92 3.20 -10.39
CA GLN A 107 -7.41 2.02 -11.07
C GLN A 107 -6.99 0.99 -10.03
N LEU A 108 -7.59 -0.20 -10.07
CA LEU A 108 -7.14 -1.32 -9.24
C LEU A 108 -5.98 -2.03 -9.92
N VAL A 109 -4.87 -2.19 -9.20
CA VAL A 109 -3.65 -2.89 -9.64
C VAL A 109 -3.41 -4.04 -8.66
N VAL A 110 -3.66 -5.27 -9.12
CA VAL A 110 -3.47 -6.47 -8.31
C VAL A 110 -2.13 -7.11 -8.67
N VAL A 111 -1.24 -7.23 -7.69
CA VAL A 111 0.13 -7.72 -7.87
C VAL A 111 0.30 -9.02 -7.11
N ASP A 112 0.70 -10.09 -7.80
CA ASP A 112 1.20 -11.29 -7.16
C ASP A 112 2.69 -11.09 -6.84
N ILE A 113 3.00 -10.88 -5.56
CA ILE A 113 4.37 -10.71 -5.07
C ILE A 113 4.88 -11.95 -4.32
N GLY A 114 3.98 -12.86 -3.93
CA GLY A 114 4.36 -14.05 -3.18
C GLY A 114 3.31 -15.14 -2.99
N VAL A 115 2.29 -15.26 -3.86
CA VAL A 115 1.27 -16.32 -3.72
C VAL A 115 1.93 -17.70 -3.86
N ALA A 116 1.56 -18.66 -3.02
CA ALA A 116 2.23 -19.98 -2.93
C ALA A 116 2.01 -20.84 -4.18
N VAL A 117 0.89 -20.64 -4.88
CA VAL A 117 0.55 -21.36 -6.10
C VAL A 117 0.77 -20.49 -7.35
N PRO A 118 0.92 -21.09 -8.54
CA PRO A 118 0.93 -20.34 -9.79
C PRO A 118 -0.37 -19.54 -9.98
N VAL A 119 -0.23 -18.24 -10.27
CA VAL A 119 -1.37 -17.37 -10.61
C VAL A 119 -1.39 -17.15 -12.12
N THR A 120 -2.47 -17.60 -12.75
CA THR A 120 -2.69 -17.51 -14.22
C THR A 120 -3.80 -16.52 -14.60
N CYS A 121 -4.39 -15.84 -13.62
CA CYS A 121 -5.49 -14.90 -13.82
C CYS A 121 -5.03 -13.70 -14.68
N PRO A 122 -5.64 -13.45 -15.86
CA PRO A 122 -5.32 -12.28 -16.66
C PRO A 122 -5.59 -10.99 -15.89
N GLY A 123 -4.69 -10.01 -16.02
CA GLY A 123 -4.80 -8.72 -15.32
C GLY A 123 -4.07 -8.67 -13.98
N VAL A 124 -3.66 -9.81 -13.41
CA VAL A 124 -2.74 -9.83 -12.28
C VAL A 124 -1.33 -9.53 -12.77
N VAL A 125 -0.67 -8.56 -12.13
CA VAL A 125 0.73 -8.24 -12.38
C VAL A 125 1.60 -9.26 -11.66
N ASN A 126 2.29 -10.12 -12.42
CA ASN A 126 3.14 -11.16 -11.84
C ASN A 126 4.54 -10.61 -11.54
N LYS A 127 4.85 -10.45 -10.24
CA LYS A 127 6.16 -10.03 -9.72
C LYS A 127 6.57 -10.93 -8.54
N LYS A 128 6.23 -12.21 -8.62
CA LYS A 128 6.44 -13.17 -7.54
C LYS A 128 7.92 -13.27 -7.19
N ILE A 129 8.27 -12.92 -5.96
CA ILE A 129 9.63 -13.08 -5.42
C ILE A 129 9.89 -14.53 -5.05
N ARG A 130 8.90 -15.16 -4.40
CA ARG A 130 8.94 -16.56 -3.98
C ARG A 130 7.51 -17.11 -3.79
N ALA A 131 7.36 -18.43 -3.78
CA ALA A 131 6.09 -19.09 -3.48
C ALA A 131 5.87 -19.14 -1.96
N GLY A 132 5.21 -18.11 -1.41
CA GLY A 132 4.97 -17.96 0.03
C GLY A 132 6.22 -17.61 0.84
N SER A 133 6.04 -16.88 1.94
CA SER A 133 7.12 -16.61 2.89
C SER A 133 7.49 -17.86 3.69
N GLY A 134 8.70 -17.88 4.26
CA GLY A 134 9.05 -18.77 5.36
C GLY A 134 8.14 -18.55 6.59
N ASN A 135 8.12 -19.55 7.47
CA ASN A 135 7.38 -19.50 8.72
C ASN A 135 8.17 -18.72 9.79
N ILE A 136 7.68 -17.55 10.15
CA ILE A 136 8.35 -16.64 11.09
C ILE A 136 8.49 -17.20 12.51
N ALA A 137 7.69 -18.20 12.89
CA ALA A 137 7.82 -18.88 14.18
C ALA A 137 9.02 -19.86 14.21
N LYS A 138 9.53 -20.27 13.06
CA LYS A 138 10.62 -21.26 12.92
C LYS A 138 11.92 -20.67 12.38
N GLY A 139 11.89 -19.46 11.84
CA GLY A 139 13.04 -18.81 11.23
C GLY A 139 12.66 -17.58 10.43
N PRO A 140 13.56 -17.05 9.58
CA PRO A 140 13.26 -15.87 8.79
C PRO A 140 12.17 -16.13 7.74
N ALA A 141 11.29 -15.14 7.53
CA ALA A 141 10.30 -15.17 6.44
C ALA A 141 10.95 -15.16 5.05
N MET A 142 12.10 -14.50 4.92
CA MET A 142 12.83 -14.34 3.67
C MET A 142 14.26 -13.90 3.95
N THR A 143 15.14 -14.00 2.96
CA THR A 143 16.47 -13.41 2.99
C THR A 143 16.40 -11.89 2.88
N ARG A 144 17.49 -11.21 3.28
CA ARG A 144 17.59 -9.74 3.11
C ARG A 144 17.47 -9.31 1.64
N ASN A 145 18.01 -10.10 0.71
CA ASN A 145 17.94 -9.79 -0.72
C ASN A 145 16.51 -9.88 -1.24
N GLU A 146 15.75 -10.91 -0.85
CA GLU A 146 14.32 -11.01 -1.19
C GLU A 146 13.51 -9.84 -0.62
N ALA A 147 13.81 -9.39 0.60
CA ALA A 147 13.16 -8.22 1.19
C ALA A 147 13.45 -6.93 0.40
N VAL A 148 14.71 -6.72 -0.01
CA VAL A 148 15.08 -5.58 -0.88
C VAL A 148 14.37 -5.69 -2.24
N GLN A 149 14.30 -6.87 -2.84
CA GLN A 149 13.58 -7.08 -4.11
C GLN A 149 12.08 -6.81 -4.00
N ALA A 150 11.45 -7.15 -2.87
CA ALA A 150 10.04 -6.84 -2.63
C ALA A 150 9.81 -5.32 -2.53
N LEU A 151 10.68 -4.60 -1.82
CA LEU A 151 10.63 -3.13 -1.74
C LEU A 151 10.83 -2.47 -3.11
N GLU A 152 11.85 -2.90 -3.86
CA GLU A 152 12.13 -2.38 -5.20
C GLU A 152 10.99 -2.70 -6.19
N THR A 153 10.31 -3.83 -6.03
CA THR A 153 9.10 -4.16 -6.79
C THR A 153 7.97 -3.18 -6.50
N GLY A 154 7.69 -2.89 -5.22
CA GLY A 154 6.70 -1.88 -4.83
C GLY A 154 7.01 -0.49 -5.38
N ILE A 155 8.28 -0.06 -5.31
CA ILE A 155 8.74 1.20 -5.89
C ILE A 155 8.49 1.24 -7.41
N ASN A 156 8.82 0.16 -8.12
CA ASN A 156 8.62 0.09 -9.57
C ASN A 156 7.14 0.16 -9.94
N ILE A 157 6.26 -0.59 -9.26
CA ILE A 157 4.81 -0.53 -9.51
C ILE A 157 4.26 0.87 -9.25
N ALA A 158 4.64 1.51 -8.14
CA ALA A 158 4.23 2.89 -7.85
C ALA A 158 4.69 3.86 -8.95
N ARG A 159 5.95 3.76 -9.40
CA ARG A 159 6.48 4.60 -10.49
C ARG A 159 5.79 4.34 -11.82
N GLU A 160 5.42 3.11 -12.13
CA GLU A 160 4.65 2.76 -13.33
C GLU A 160 3.27 3.41 -13.32
N GLU A 161 2.55 3.37 -12.20
CA GLU A 161 1.25 4.03 -12.08
C GLU A 161 1.35 5.56 -12.13
N ILE A 162 2.37 6.15 -11.50
CA ILE A 162 2.63 7.60 -11.59
C ILE A 162 2.89 8.01 -13.05
N LYS A 163 3.68 7.22 -13.80
CA LYS A 163 3.90 7.47 -15.24
C LYS A 163 2.62 7.39 -16.07
N LYS A 164 1.61 6.63 -15.64
CA LYS A 164 0.28 6.55 -16.28
C LYS A 164 -0.65 7.72 -15.89
N GLY A 165 -0.17 8.63 -15.05
CA GLY A 165 -0.87 9.83 -14.59
C GLY A 165 -1.50 9.70 -13.21
N ALA A 166 -1.14 8.69 -12.42
CA ALA A 166 -1.61 8.59 -11.05
C ALA A 166 -0.95 9.68 -10.17
N THR A 167 -1.77 10.43 -9.46
CA THR A 167 -1.34 11.47 -8.49
C THR A 167 -1.63 11.06 -7.05
N LEU A 168 -2.48 10.05 -6.87
CA LEU A 168 -2.79 9.44 -5.58
C LEU A 168 -2.67 7.93 -5.69
N LEU A 169 -1.91 7.34 -4.77
CA LEU A 169 -1.77 5.91 -4.62
C LEU A 169 -2.33 5.50 -3.27
N ALA A 170 -3.14 4.45 -3.26
CA ALA A 170 -3.56 3.75 -2.05
C ALA A 170 -2.97 2.34 -2.05
N THR A 171 -2.60 1.85 -0.87
CA THR A 171 -2.05 0.50 -0.69
C THR A 171 -3.11 -0.43 -0.13
N GLY A 172 -3.11 -1.68 -0.60
CA GLY A 172 -3.84 -2.78 0.01
C GLY A 172 -2.98 -4.04 -0.02
N ASP A 173 -3.42 -5.05 0.74
CA ASP A 173 -2.78 -6.35 0.79
C ASP A 173 -3.82 -7.48 0.71
N MET A 174 -3.33 -8.67 0.35
CA MET A 174 -4.08 -9.90 0.43
C MET A 174 -3.14 -11.05 0.80
N GLY A 175 -3.34 -11.64 1.96
CA GLY A 175 -2.58 -12.82 2.37
C GLY A 175 -3.21 -13.46 3.60
N ILE A 176 -3.56 -14.72 3.51
CA ILE A 176 -4.11 -15.43 4.67
C ILE A 176 -3.04 -15.46 5.79
N GLY A 177 -3.47 -15.11 7.01
CA GLY A 177 -2.62 -15.03 8.20
C GLY A 177 -1.64 -13.85 8.23
N ASN A 178 -1.71 -12.91 7.29
CA ASN A 178 -0.76 -11.78 7.20
C ASN A 178 -0.82 -10.80 8.39
N THR A 179 -1.88 -10.80 9.18
CA THR A 179 -1.99 -10.01 10.42
C THR A 179 -0.99 -10.47 11.49
N THR A 180 -0.57 -11.74 11.48
CA THR A 180 0.46 -12.27 12.38
C THR A 180 1.83 -11.63 12.11
N PRO A 181 2.41 -11.68 10.89
CA PRO A 181 3.64 -10.96 10.59
C PRO A 181 3.51 -9.45 10.74
N SER A 182 2.34 -8.85 10.46
CA SER A 182 2.12 -7.42 10.73
C SER A 182 2.28 -7.08 12.21
N SER A 183 1.71 -7.90 13.10
CA SER A 183 1.85 -7.75 14.55
C SER A 183 3.31 -7.97 15.00
N ALA A 184 4.00 -8.94 14.42
CA ALA A 184 5.41 -9.20 14.71
C ALA A 184 6.32 -8.02 14.29
N VAL A 185 6.09 -7.43 13.11
CA VAL A 185 6.80 -6.22 12.65
C VAL A 185 6.50 -5.05 13.57
N PHE A 186 5.24 -4.85 13.95
CA PHE A 186 4.87 -3.79 14.88
C PHE A 186 5.55 -3.95 16.23
N ALA A 187 5.53 -5.14 16.84
CA ALA A 187 6.24 -5.42 18.09
C ALA A 187 7.73 -5.12 17.99
N ALA A 188 8.38 -5.60 16.92
CA ALA A 188 9.82 -5.43 16.71
C ALA A 188 10.24 -3.95 16.56
N LEU A 189 9.42 -3.13 15.89
CA LEU A 189 9.74 -1.71 15.65
C LEU A 189 9.37 -0.81 16.83
N SER A 190 8.30 -1.15 17.55
CA SER A 190 7.73 -0.29 18.60
C SER A 190 8.22 -0.64 20.01
N GLY A 191 8.69 -1.88 20.22
CA GLY A 191 9.05 -2.40 21.53
C GLY A 191 7.87 -2.75 22.43
N TYR A 192 6.62 -2.67 21.94
CA TYR A 192 5.46 -3.14 22.69
C TYR A 192 5.50 -4.65 22.88
N GLN A 193 5.03 -5.10 24.05
CA GLN A 193 4.81 -6.50 24.35
C GLN A 193 3.74 -7.09 23.42
N VAL A 194 3.99 -8.30 22.91
CA VAL A 194 3.11 -8.98 21.94
C VAL A 194 1.71 -9.15 22.52
N GLU A 195 1.59 -9.47 23.81
CA GLU A 195 0.32 -9.69 24.49
C GLU A 195 -0.60 -8.45 24.50
N LYS A 196 -0.06 -7.24 24.24
CA LYS A 196 -0.87 -6.00 24.18
C LYS A 196 -1.39 -5.69 22.79
N ILE A 197 -0.96 -6.42 21.77
CA ILE A 197 -1.21 -6.11 20.36
C ILE A 197 -1.78 -7.30 19.57
N THR A 198 -2.03 -8.43 20.22
CA THR A 198 -2.62 -9.66 19.65
C THR A 198 -3.79 -10.14 20.48
#